data_AF-A0A1C5AGQ6-F1
#
_entry.id   AF-A0A1C5AGQ6-F1
#
_cell.length_a   1.000
_cell.length_b   1.000
_cell.length_c   1.000
_cell.angle_alpha   90.00
_cell.angle_beta   90.00
_cell.angle_gamma   90.00
#
_symmetry.space_group_name_H-M   'P 1'
#
loop_
_entity.id
_entity.type
_entity.pdbx_description
1 polymer ?
#
loop_
_entity_poly.entity_id
_entity_poly.type
_entity_poly.pdbx_seq_one_letter_code
_entity_poly.pdbx_strand_id
1 'polypeptide(L)'
;MTPEEIVHRWLRLVTADAELSPYLIGVDRVRLAAHLTASVTAALAGEPADAWGGLGLSEEQHRRVGDYLVGVCWAADLPDGRIAQVRRAVAR
;
A
#
# COMPACT_ATOMS: atom_id res chain seq x y z
N MET A 1 -5.12 -13.49 -5.53
CA MET A 1 -4.20 -12.95 -4.53
C MET A 1 -5.01 -12.40 -3.36
N THR A 2 -4.68 -12.76 -2.13
CA THR A 2 -5.32 -12.24 -0.92
C THR A 2 -4.80 -10.83 -0.59
N PRO A 3 -5.50 -10.04 0.25
CA PRO A 3 -5.00 -8.75 0.72
C PRO A 3 -3.63 -8.84 1.41
N GLU A 4 -3.39 -9.90 2.17
CA GLU A 4 -2.12 -10.15 2.86
C GLU A 4 -0.98 -10.40 1.86
N GLU A 5 -1.21 -11.20 0.82
CA GLU A 5 -0.23 -11.44 -0.25
C GLU A 5 0.10 -10.15 -1.03
N ILE A 6 -0.92 -9.31 -1.29
CA ILE A 6 -0.76 -8.00 -1.92
C ILE A 6 0.15 -7.12 -1.05
N VAL A 7 -0.15 -7.01 0.25
CA VAL A 7 0.62 -6.20 1.19
C VAL A 7 2.05 -6.68 1.32
N HIS A 8 2.29 -7.99 1.43
CA HIS A 8 3.65 -8.51 1.48
C HIS A 8 4.42 -8.23 0.20
N ARG A 9 3.82 -8.39 -0.97
CA ARG A 9 4.49 -8.09 -2.24
C ARG A 9 4.77 -6.60 -2.39
N TRP A 10 3.84 -5.75 -1.98
CA TRP A 10 4.00 -4.31 -1.96
C TRP A 10 5.07 -3.82 -0.99
N LEU A 11 5.09 -4.31 0.26
CA LEU A 11 6.11 -3.98 1.25
C LEU A 11 7.53 -4.37 0.81
N ARG A 12 7.67 -5.44 0.02
CA ARG A 12 8.96 -5.79 -0.59
C ARG A 12 9.43 -4.73 -1.59
N LEU A 13 8.53 -4.16 -2.40
CA LEU A 13 8.87 -3.06 -3.32
C LEU A 13 9.29 -1.80 -2.56
N VAL A 14 8.51 -1.42 -1.53
CA VAL A 14 8.83 -0.27 -0.67
C VAL A 14 10.17 -0.47 0.06
N THR A 15 10.45 -1.68 0.53
CA THR A 15 11.73 -1.99 1.20
C THR A 15 12.92 -2.00 0.22
N ALA A 16 12.68 -2.29 -1.06
CA ALA A 16 13.72 -2.27 -2.09
C ALA A 16 14.01 -0.86 -2.63
N ASP A 17 13.11 0.11 -2.40
CA ASP A 17 13.31 1.51 -2.78
C ASP A 17 14.26 2.19 -1.78
N ALA A 18 15.38 2.70 -2.27
CA ALA A 18 16.40 3.36 -1.46
C ALA A 18 15.92 4.66 -0.80
N GLU A 19 14.93 5.35 -1.39
CA GLU A 19 14.37 6.58 -0.84
C GLU A 19 13.28 6.32 0.21
N LEU A 20 12.68 5.12 0.21
CA LEU A 20 11.58 4.76 1.13
C LEU A 20 12.02 3.83 2.26
N SER A 21 12.99 2.95 2.01
CA SER A 21 13.49 2.00 3.01
C SER A 21 13.98 2.64 4.32
N PRO A 22 14.55 3.87 4.36
CA PRO A 22 14.94 4.51 5.62
C PRO A 22 13.76 4.76 6.57
N TYR A 23 12.55 4.98 6.04
CA TYR A 23 11.33 5.21 6.82
C TYR A 23 10.79 3.93 7.49
N LEU A 24 11.32 2.77 7.11
CA LEU A 24 10.96 1.48 7.71
C LEU A 24 11.93 1.04 8.80
N ILE A 25 12.98 1.82 9.09
CA ILE A 25 13.95 1.51 10.15
C ILE A 25 13.26 1.71 11.51
N GLY A 26 13.36 0.71 12.39
CA GLY A 26 12.74 0.74 13.71
C GLY A 26 11.23 0.51 13.71
N VAL A 27 10.60 0.33 12.54
CA VAL A 27 9.17 0.02 12.43
C VAL A 27 8.94 -1.47 12.68
N ASP A 28 7.96 -1.80 13.52
CA ASP A 28 7.46 -3.16 13.66
C ASP A 28 6.75 -3.57 12.36
N ARG A 29 7.46 -4.36 11.55
CA ARG A 29 6.99 -4.80 10.23
C ARG A 29 5.78 -5.73 10.30
N VAL A 30 5.63 -6.50 11.38
CA VAL A 30 4.49 -7.41 11.54
C VAL A 30 3.24 -6.58 11.84
N ARG A 31 3.35 -5.65 12.79
CA ARG A 31 2.25 -4.73 13.11
C ARG A 31 1.89 -3.84 11.91
N LEU A 32 2.89 -3.34 11.19
CA LEU A 32 2.68 -2.57 9.96
C LEU A 32 1.95 -3.41 8.90
N ALA A 33 2.40 -4.63 8.62
CA ALA A 33 1.76 -5.49 7.64
C ALA A 33 0.30 -5.80 8.01
N ALA A 34 0.00 -6.07 9.28
CA ALA A 34 -1.37 -6.29 9.74
C ALA A 34 -2.26 -5.05 9.54
N HIS A 35 -1.76 -3.86 9.91
CA HIS A 35 -2.48 -2.60 9.70
C HIS A 35 -2.73 -2.33 8.21
N LEU A 36 -1.69 -2.46 7.38
CA LEU A 36 -1.80 -2.28 5.93
C LEU A 36 -2.74 -3.31 5.28
N THR A 37 -2.79 -4.54 5.80
CA THR A 37 -3.70 -5.59 5.30
C THR A 37 -5.16 -5.23 5.58
N ALA A 38 -5.47 -4.72 6.77
CA ALA A 38 -6.80 -4.22 7.09
C ALA A 38 -7.19 -3.07 6.14
N SER A 39 -6.27 -2.13 5.91
CA SER A 39 -6.50 -0.97 5.05
C SER A 39 -6.64 -1.31 3.57
N VAL A 40 -5.83 -2.22 3.05
CA VAL A 40 -5.98 -2.73 1.68
C VAL A 40 -7.29 -3.50 1.52
N THR A 41 -7.71 -4.25 2.54
CA THR A 41 -9.00 -4.94 2.54
C THR A 41 -10.16 -3.94 2.45
N ALA A 42 -10.13 -2.87 3.25
CA ALA A 42 -11.11 -1.80 3.20
C ALA A 42 -11.10 -1.08 1.83
N ALA A 43 -9.92 -0.72 1.31
CA ALA A 43 -9.79 -0.08 0.00
C ALA A 43 -10.32 -0.95 -1.15
N LEU A 44 -10.07 -2.27 -1.12
CA LEU A 44 -10.61 -3.21 -2.11
C LEU A 44 -12.14 -3.36 -2.02
N ALA A 45 -12.72 -3.15 -0.84
CA ALA A 45 -14.16 -3.09 -0.63
C ALA A 45 -14.76 -1.72 -1.01
N GLY A 46 -13.93 -0.71 -1.30
CA GLY A 46 -14.37 0.66 -1.55
C GLY A 46 -14.72 1.44 -0.28
N GLU A 47 -14.34 0.90 0.88
CA GLU A 47 -14.52 1.54 2.19
C GLU A 47 -13.38 2.54 2.44
N PRO A 48 -13.61 3.57 3.27
CA PRO A 48 -12.55 4.48 3.68
C PRO A 48 -11.45 3.72 4.41
N ALA A 49 -10.23 3.87 3.92
CA ALA A 49 -9.02 3.33 4.55
C ALA A 49 -8.13 4.50 4.94
N ASP A 50 -7.88 4.66 6.24
CA ASP A 50 -6.88 5.59 6.75
C ASP A 50 -5.66 4.79 7.17
N ALA A 51 -4.63 4.84 6.36
CA ALA A 51 -3.54 3.89 6.46
C ALA A 51 -2.16 4.49 6.22
N TRP A 52 -2.12 5.69 5.63
CA TRP A 52 -0.90 6.22 5.02
C TRP A 52 -0.56 7.64 5.49
N GLY A 53 -1.42 8.23 6.33
CA GLY A 53 -1.08 9.39 7.13
C GLY A 53 -0.16 8.98 8.29
N GLY A 54 1.00 9.62 8.41
CA GLY A 54 1.84 9.51 9.62
C GLY A 54 3.27 9.00 9.42
N LEU A 55 3.67 8.57 8.22
CA LEU A 55 5.06 8.16 7.95
C LEU A 55 6.01 9.35 7.66
N GLY A 56 5.52 10.59 7.66
CA GLY A 56 6.34 11.77 7.35
C GLY A 56 6.88 11.77 5.91
N LEU A 57 6.22 11.05 5.01
CA LEU A 57 6.55 11.01 3.60
C LEU A 57 6.17 12.35 2.93
N SER A 58 6.96 12.76 1.95
CA SER A 58 6.58 13.81 1.01
C SER A 58 5.48 13.32 0.07
N GLU A 59 4.76 14.26 -0.57
CA GLU A 59 3.72 13.92 -1.56
C GLU A 59 4.25 13.04 -2.70
N GLU A 60 5.50 13.26 -3.12
CA GLU A 60 6.17 12.45 -4.15
C GLU A 60 6.34 11.00 -3.69
N GLN A 61 6.81 10.80 -2.46
CA GLN A 61 6.99 9.49 -1.87
C GLN A 61 5.64 8.80 -1.62
N HIS A 62 4.61 9.52 -1.17
CA HIS A 62 3.24 9.00 -1.05
C HIS A 62 2.71 8.51 -2.40
N ARG A 63 2.89 9.30 -3.46
CA ARG A 63 2.47 8.89 -4.81
C ARG A 63 3.18 7.64 -5.28
N ARG A 64 4.51 7.58 -5.10
CA ARG A 64 5.32 6.41 -5.47
C ARG A 64 4.91 5.15 -4.71
N VAL A 65 4.68 5.26 -3.40
CA VAL A 65 4.19 4.16 -2.56
C VAL A 65 2.82 3.66 -3.05
N GLY A 66 1.92 4.59 -3.41
CA GLY A 66 0.62 4.27 -4.00
C GLY A 66 0.74 3.58 -5.36
N ASP A 67 1.64 4.05 -6.24
CA ASP A 67 1.90 3.45 -7.54
C ASP A 67 2.41 2.02 -7.44
N TYR A 68 3.26 1.71 -6.45
CA TYR A 68 3.67 0.32 -6.19
C TYR A 68 2.50 -0.57 -5.78
N LEU A 69 1.58 -0.08 -4.94
CA LEU A 69 0.40 -0.85 -4.54
C LEU A 69 -0.49 -1.13 -5.74
N VAL A 70 -0.78 -0.11 -6.55
CA VAL A 70 -1.56 -0.23 -7.78
C VAL A 70 -0.89 -1.19 -8.76
N GLY A 71 0.43 -1.11 -8.93
CA GLY A 71 1.21 -2.03 -9.76
C GLY A 71 1.12 -3.48 -9.29
N VAL A 72 1.11 -3.73 -7.98
CA VAL A 72 0.89 -5.07 -7.42
C VAL A 72 -0.54 -5.56 -7.71
N CYS A 73 -1.55 -4.71 -7.56
CA CYS A 73 -2.94 -5.05 -7.90
C CYS A 73 -3.11 -5.39 -9.39
N TRP A 74 -2.45 -4.64 -10.28
CA TRP A 74 -2.38 -4.96 -11.71
C TRP A 74 -1.71 -6.30 -11.98
N ALA A 75 -0.53 -6.54 -11.39
CA ALA A 75 0.21 -7.79 -11.54
C ALA A 75 -0.49 -9.00 -10.89
N ALA A 76 -1.56 -8.76 -10.12
CA ALA A 76 -2.42 -9.77 -9.53
C ALA A 76 -3.73 -9.98 -10.33
N ASP A 77 -3.86 -9.35 -11.50
CA ASP A 77 -5.03 -9.41 -12.39
C ASP A 77 -6.35 -9.07 -11.66
N LEU A 78 -6.31 -8.11 -10.74
CA LEU A 78 -7.53 -7.67 -10.07
C LEU A 78 -8.45 -6.93 -11.06
N PRO A 79 -9.79 -7.04 -10.91
CA PRO A 79 -10.73 -6.29 -11.74
C PRO A 79 -10.49 -4.78 -11.69
N ASP A 80 -10.61 -4.09 -12.82
CA ASP A 80 -10.40 -2.64 -12.95
C ASP A 80 -11.18 -1.83 -11.90
N GLY A 81 -12.40 -2.25 -11.58
CA GLY A 81 -13.22 -1.61 -10.55
C GLY A 81 -12.56 -1.63 -9.17
N ARG A 82 -11.90 -2.73 -8.79
CA ARG A 82 -11.15 -2.85 -7.52
C ARG A 82 -9.87 -2.03 -7.56
N ILE A 83 -9.15 -2.06 -8.68
CA ILE A 83 -7.97 -1.23 -8.89
C ILE A 83 -8.34 0.26 -8.78
N ALA A 84 -9.48 0.67 -9.33
CA ALA A 84 -9.99 2.04 -9.25
C ALA A 84 -10.37 2.45 -7.81
N GLN A 85 -10.83 1.50 -6.97
CA GLN A 85 -11.07 1.78 -5.56
C GLN A 85 -9.75 1.97 -4.80
N VAL A 86 -8.78 1.08 -5.01
CA VAL A 86 -7.43 1.24 -4.45
C VAL A 86 -6.80 2.56 -4.90
N ARG A 87 -6.92 2.91 -6.20
CA ARG A 87 -6.46 4.20 -6.73
C ARG A 87 -7.08 5.42 -6.05
N ARG A 88 -8.36 5.35 -5.68
CA ARG A 88 -9.03 6.43 -4.96
C ARG A 88 -8.62 6.49 -3.50
N ALA A 89 -8.38 5.34 -2.88
CA ALA A 89 -7.80 5.28 -1.54
C ALA A 89 -6.38 5.87 -1.54
N VAL A 90 -5.59 5.69 -2.62
CA VAL A 90 -4.22 6.24 -2.70
C VAL A 90 -4.06 7.71 -2.96
N ALA A 91 -5.06 8.34 -3.53
CA ALA A 91 -4.99 9.72 -3.95
C ALA A 91 -5.42 10.71 -2.86
N ARG A 92 -5.69 10.23 -1.64
CA ARG A 92 -6.13 11.03 -0.48
C ARG A 92 -4.99 11.22 0.49
#